data_AF-A0A0M8XZ28-F1
#
_entry.id   AF-A0A0M8XZ28-F1
#
_cell.length_a   1.000
_cell.length_b   1.000
_cell.length_c   1.000
_cell.angle_alpha   90.00
_cell.angle_beta   90.00
_cell.angle_gamma   90.00
#
_symmetry.space_group_name_H-M   'P 1'
#
loop_
_entity.id
_entity.type
_entity.pdbx_description
1 polymer ?
#
loop_
_entity_poly.entity_id
_entity_poly.type
_entity_poly.pdbx_seq_one_letter_code
_entity_poly.pdbx_strand_id
1 'polypeptide(L)'
;MKKGSGLRRFGAGVAAVLMAVTGVVASGGSASAATDLCVKMVSRYVGSNIILVPASSANSQTCLIGSGLVANYKIVVQFQATMVKCYGGLRMASPYGDEYVRDLDTDGSFGPRTQAALKAVQKNIGATVDGSYGPNTRDRMKFIDDRNRYCYAYR
;
A
#
# COMPACT_ATOMS: atom_id res chain seq x y z
N MET A 1 -2.84 -59.12 -42.14
CA MET A 1 -4.18 -59.72 -41.94
C MET A 1 -4.72 -59.18 -40.62
N LYS A 2 -5.51 -58.10 -40.59
CA LYS A 2 -6.98 -57.99 -40.79
C LYS A 2 -7.80 -58.48 -39.57
N LYS A 3 -8.31 -57.54 -38.76
CA LYS A 3 -9.60 -57.49 -37.99
C LYS A 3 -9.51 -56.28 -37.04
N GLY A 4 -10.36 -55.24 -37.04
CA GLY A 4 -11.82 -55.16 -37.19
C GLY A 4 -12.48 -55.69 -35.91
N SER A 5 -13.36 -55.03 -35.16
CA SER A 5 -14.19 -53.82 -35.30
C SER A 5 -14.80 -53.50 -33.92
N GLY A 6 -15.26 -52.28 -33.66
CA GLY A 6 -15.99 -51.99 -32.41
C GLY A 6 -16.43 -50.53 -32.22
N LEU A 7 -17.14 -49.98 -33.20
CA LEU A 7 -17.74 -48.64 -33.20
C LEU A 7 -18.98 -48.58 -32.29
N ARG A 8 -19.06 -47.62 -31.36
CA ARG A 8 -20.33 -47.19 -30.73
C ARG A 8 -20.61 -45.74 -31.11
N ARG A 9 -21.75 -45.52 -31.76
CA ARG A 9 -22.29 -44.25 -32.24
C ARG A 9 -23.32 -43.70 -31.25
N PHE A 10 -23.19 -42.44 -30.87
CA PHE A 10 -24.23 -41.49 -30.43
C PHE A 10 -23.59 -40.10 -30.64
N GLY A 11 -24.14 -39.08 -31.28
CA GLY A 11 -25.41 -38.85 -31.93
C GLY A 11 -25.28 -37.55 -32.75
N ALA A 12 -26.38 -37.20 -33.43
CA ALA A 12 -26.53 -36.18 -34.45
C ALA A 12 -26.20 -34.72 -34.07
N GLY A 13 -25.79 -33.95 -35.10
CA GLY A 13 -26.12 -32.53 -35.35
C GLY A 13 -25.49 -31.51 -34.39
N VAL A 14 -24.86 -30.41 -34.81
CA VAL A 14 -25.31 -29.40 -35.79
C VAL A 14 -24.09 -28.77 -36.47
N ALA A 15 -24.33 -28.35 -37.71
CA ALA A 15 -23.40 -27.73 -38.65
C ALA A 15 -22.83 -26.37 -38.21
N ALA A 16 -21.80 -25.97 -38.97
CA ALA A 16 -20.87 -24.87 -38.78
C ALA A 16 -21.47 -23.45 -38.78
N VAL A 17 -20.78 -22.55 -38.07
CA VAL A 17 -20.60 -21.15 -38.51
C VAL A 17 -19.12 -20.80 -38.32
N LEU A 18 -18.35 -20.83 -39.41
CA LEU A 18 -17.01 -20.21 -39.46
C LEU A 18 -17.22 -18.71 -39.66
N MET A 19 -17.14 -17.92 -38.57
CA MET A 19 -16.95 -16.48 -38.70
C MET A 19 -15.46 -16.19 -38.85
N ALA A 20 -15.06 -15.78 -40.05
CA ALA A 20 -13.81 -15.07 -40.26
C ALA A 20 -13.92 -13.71 -39.56
N VAL A 21 -13.21 -13.51 -38.45
CA VAL A 21 -13.08 -12.20 -37.82
C VAL A 21 -11.71 -11.65 -38.17
N THR A 22 -11.73 -10.63 -39.00
CA THR A 22 -10.63 -9.71 -39.30
C THR A 22 -9.99 -9.20 -38.00
N GLY A 23 -8.67 -9.04 -38.04
CA GLY A 23 -7.84 -8.82 -36.86
C GLY A 23 -8.34 -7.72 -35.93
N VAL A 24 -8.54 -8.10 -34.66
CA VAL A 24 -8.57 -7.15 -33.56
C VAL A 24 -7.11 -6.95 -33.15
N VAL A 25 -6.51 -5.83 -33.53
CA VAL A 25 -5.36 -5.31 -32.81
C VAL A 25 -5.84 -5.04 -31.39
N ALA A 26 -5.47 -5.92 -30.45
CA ALA A 26 -5.61 -5.63 -29.04
C ALA A 26 -4.71 -4.44 -28.76
N SER A 27 -5.28 -3.23 -28.74
CA SER A 27 -4.65 -2.08 -28.14
C SER A 27 -4.37 -2.46 -26.69
N GLY A 28 -3.12 -2.81 -26.41
CA GLY A 28 -2.65 -3.10 -25.06
C GLY A 28 -2.82 -1.85 -24.23
N GLY A 29 -4.00 -1.69 -23.62
CA GLY A 29 -4.23 -0.71 -22.59
C GLY A 29 -3.19 -0.96 -21.51
N SER A 30 -2.40 0.06 -21.19
CA SER A 30 -1.50 0.01 -20.05
C SER A 30 -2.33 -0.32 -18.82
N ALA A 31 -2.22 -1.55 -18.32
CA ALA A 31 -2.79 -1.89 -17.03
C ALA A 31 -2.06 -1.04 -15.99
N SER A 32 -2.69 0.04 -15.52
CA SER A 32 -2.22 0.74 -14.34
C SER A 32 -2.34 -0.23 -13.17
N ALA A 33 -1.23 -0.85 -12.77
CA ALA A 33 -1.20 -1.70 -11.60
C ALA A 33 -1.74 -0.86 -10.42
N ALA A 34 -2.83 -1.32 -9.81
CA ALA A 34 -3.31 -0.72 -8.57
C ALA A 34 -2.17 -0.70 -7.57
N THR A 35 -1.89 0.45 -6.95
CA THR A 35 -0.81 0.51 -5.97
C THR A 35 -1.19 -0.36 -4.77
N ASP A 36 -0.33 -1.33 -4.45
CA ASP A 36 -0.57 -2.27 -3.36
C ASP A 36 -0.78 -1.57 -2.00
N LEU A 37 -1.57 -2.19 -1.13
CA LEU A 37 -1.68 -1.78 0.27
C LEU A 37 -0.44 -2.21 1.07
N CYS A 38 -0.06 -1.39 2.05
CA CYS A 38 0.97 -1.79 3.00
C CYS A 38 0.36 -2.79 4.00
N VAL A 39 0.90 -4.01 4.03
CA VAL A 39 0.38 -5.11 4.85
C VAL A 39 1.39 -5.66 5.85
N LYS A 40 2.66 -5.24 5.76
CA LYS A 40 3.73 -5.61 6.69
C LYS A 40 4.70 -4.44 6.92
N MET A 41 5.43 -4.52 8.03
CA MET A 41 6.63 -3.71 8.25
C MET A 41 7.84 -4.52 7.81
N VAL A 42 8.82 -3.89 7.18
CA VAL A 42 10.08 -4.52 6.80
C VAL A 42 11.25 -3.70 7.31
N SER A 43 12.34 -4.38 7.65
CA SER A 43 13.60 -3.75 8.00
C SER A 43 14.30 -3.20 6.75
N ARG A 44 14.76 -1.96 6.80
CA ARG A 44 15.54 -1.31 5.75
C ARG A 44 16.80 -0.71 6.35
N TYR A 45 17.93 -0.90 5.66
CA TYR A 45 19.19 -0.28 6.04
C TYR A 45 19.25 1.17 5.53
N VAL A 46 19.65 2.10 6.41
CA VAL A 46 19.99 3.49 6.10
C VAL A 46 21.34 3.80 6.75
N GLY A 47 22.41 3.74 5.94
CA GLY A 47 23.78 3.69 6.45
C GLY A 47 23.98 2.45 7.34
N SER A 48 24.42 2.66 8.58
CA SER A 48 24.58 1.60 9.60
C SER A 48 23.34 1.36 10.46
N ASN A 49 22.24 2.09 10.22
CA ASN A 49 21.01 1.97 11.00
C ASN A 49 19.98 1.10 10.29
N ILE A 50 19.10 0.47 11.06
CA ILE A 50 17.97 -0.29 10.56
C ILE A 50 16.70 0.47 10.92
N ILE A 51 15.87 0.80 9.94
CA ILE A 51 14.55 1.41 10.14
C ILE A 51 13.44 0.41 9.81
N LEU A 52 12.30 0.56 10.49
CA LEU A 52 11.07 -0.18 10.20
C LEU A 52 10.18 0.65 9.27
N VAL A 53 9.91 0.14 8.06
CA VAL A 53 9.10 0.83 7.05
C VAL A 53 7.92 -0.02 6.57
N PRO A 54 6.76 0.59 6.27
CA PRO A 54 5.65 -0.11 5.65
C PRO A 54 6.01 -0.68 4.27
N ALA A 55 5.53 -1.89 3.98
CA ALA A 55 5.69 -2.55 2.69
C ALA A 55 4.47 -3.40 2.31
N SER A 56 4.30 -3.64 1.01
CA SER A 56 3.32 -4.60 0.47
C SER A 56 3.72 -6.03 0.76
N SER A 57 2.85 -6.99 0.44
CA SER A 57 3.11 -8.43 0.56
C SER A 57 4.37 -8.84 -0.22
N ALA A 58 4.62 -8.20 -1.36
CA ALA A 58 5.80 -8.38 -2.21
C ALA A 58 7.08 -7.67 -1.70
N ASN A 59 7.08 -7.13 -0.47
CA ASN A 59 8.15 -6.29 0.08
C ASN A 59 8.35 -4.95 -0.65
N SER A 60 7.41 -4.52 -1.50
CA SER A 60 7.49 -3.22 -2.12
C SER A 60 7.21 -2.12 -1.10
N GLN A 61 8.12 -1.16 -0.99
CA GLN A 61 7.98 -0.01 -0.09
C GLN A 61 7.11 1.09 -0.72
N THR A 62 6.60 0.93 -1.95
CA THR A 62 5.76 1.92 -2.66
C THR A 62 4.27 1.82 -2.37
N CYS A 63 3.90 1.07 -1.32
CA CYS A 63 2.52 0.77 -0.97
C CYS A 63 1.77 1.94 -0.30
N LEU A 64 0.45 1.79 -0.13
CA LEU A 64 -0.44 2.82 0.44
C LEU A 64 -0.97 2.48 1.84
N ILE A 65 -1.18 3.52 2.66
CA ILE A 65 -1.99 3.51 3.90
C ILE A 65 -2.86 4.77 3.89
N GLY A 66 -4.15 4.67 4.17
CA GLY A 66 -5.04 5.83 4.15
C GLY A 66 -6.47 5.50 4.58
N SER A 67 -7.27 6.54 4.80
CA SER A 67 -8.69 6.41 5.14
C SER A 67 -9.44 5.74 4.00
N GLY A 68 -10.23 4.70 4.29
CA GLY A 68 -10.98 3.94 3.29
C GLY A 68 -10.20 2.81 2.61
N LEU A 69 -8.93 2.62 2.96
CA LEU A 69 -8.17 1.43 2.61
C LEU A 69 -8.30 0.42 3.74
N VAL A 70 -8.48 -0.88 3.43
CA VAL A 70 -8.43 -1.96 4.44
C VAL A 70 -6.96 -2.13 4.86
N ALA A 71 -6.48 -1.20 5.67
CA ALA A 71 -5.14 -1.24 6.22
C ALA A 71 -5.10 -2.26 7.36
N ASN A 72 -4.05 -3.08 7.38
CA ASN A 72 -3.84 -4.04 8.46
C ASN A 72 -3.57 -3.28 9.77
N TYR A 73 -4.35 -3.57 10.81
CA TYR A 73 -4.29 -2.85 12.10
C TYR A 73 -2.86 -2.77 12.66
N LYS A 74 -2.06 -3.84 12.54
CA LYS A 74 -0.67 -3.86 13.04
C LYS A 74 0.20 -2.81 12.34
N ILE A 75 -0.07 -2.54 11.06
CA ILE A 75 0.69 -1.59 10.25
C ILE A 75 0.31 -0.18 10.63
N VAL A 76 -0.98 0.04 10.86
CA VAL A 76 -1.46 1.36 11.31
C VAL A 76 -0.95 1.67 12.72
N VAL A 77 -0.92 0.70 13.65
CA VAL A 77 -0.33 0.90 14.99
C VAL A 77 1.13 1.35 14.88
N GLN A 78 1.93 0.66 14.07
CA GLN A 78 3.34 1.00 13.89
C GLN A 78 3.54 2.34 13.18
N PHE A 79 2.66 2.65 12.22
CA PHE A 79 2.67 3.92 11.52
C PHE A 79 2.33 5.09 12.45
N GLN A 80 1.28 4.94 13.28
CA GLN A 80 0.91 5.91 14.31
C GLN A 80 2.05 6.09 15.32
N ALA A 81 2.64 5.00 15.82
CA ALA A 81 3.78 5.05 16.73
C ALA A 81 4.99 5.80 16.13
N THR A 82 5.24 5.61 14.83
CA THR A 82 6.28 6.35 14.12
C THR A 82 5.98 7.84 14.09
N MET A 83 4.73 8.25 13.78
CA MET A 83 4.34 9.65 13.80
C MET A 83 4.48 10.26 15.20
N VAL A 84 3.93 9.60 16.23
CA VAL A 84 4.03 10.01 17.64
C VAL A 84 5.49 10.22 18.05
N LYS A 85 6.36 9.24 17.76
CA LYS A 85 7.77 9.27 18.17
C LYS A 85 8.58 10.32 17.42
N CYS A 86 8.46 10.39 16.10
CA CYS A 86 9.35 11.19 15.26
C CYS A 86 8.84 12.60 14.98
N TYR A 87 7.55 12.84 15.22
CA TYR A 87 6.86 14.09 14.87
C TYR A 87 5.95 14.63 15.96
N GLY A 88 6.05 14.10 17.19
CA GLY A 88 5.13 14.43 18.29
C GLY A 88 5.02 15.93 18.65
N GLY A 89 5.99 16.76 18.26
CA GLY A 89 5.95 18.21 18.45
C GLY A 89 5.09 18.98 17.44
N LEU A 90 4.59 18.34 16.39
CA LEU A 90 3.72 18.98 15.40
C LEU A 90 2.29 19.09 15.92
N ARG A 91 1.63 20.21 15.64
CA ARG A 91 0.17 20.34 15.79
C ARG A 91 -0.52 19.65 14.62
N MET A 92 -1.59 18.90 14.87
CA MET A 92 -2.32 18.19 13.82
C MET A 92 -3.00 19.17 12.84
N ALA A 93 -3.38 18.69 11.66
CA ALA A 93 -4.17 19.49 10.72
C ALA A 93 -5.61 19.69 11.23
N SER A 94 -6.28 20.74 10.73
CA SER A 94 -7.71 20.99 11.00
C SER A 94 -8.58 19.74 10.68
N PRO A 95 -9.60 19.43 11.50
CA PRO A 95 -10.12 20.20 12.64
C PRO A 95 -9.39 19.96 13.97
N TYR A 96 -8.39 19.09 14.03
CA TYR A 96 -7.69 18.71 15.27
C TYR A 96 -6.52 19.64 15.62
N GLY A 97 -6.60 20.90 15.19
CA GLY A 97 -5.49 21.85 15.25
C GLY A 97 -5.00 22.18 16.65
N ASP A 98 -5.79 21.87 17.68
CA ASP A 98 -5.47 22.11 19.10
C ASP A 98 -4.69 20.98 19.76
N GLU A 99 -4.53 19.85 19.07
CA GLU A 99 -3.85 18.66 19.58
C GLU A 99 -2.47 18.49 18.92
N TYR A 100 -1.54 17.85 19.62
CA TYR A 100 -0.25 17.50 19.07
C TYR A 100 -0.24 16.08 18.52
N VAL A 101 0.65 15.79 17.57
CA VAL A 101 0.85 14.44 17.04
C VAL A 101 1.22 13.44 18.15
N ARG A 102 1.84 13.86 19.25
CA ARG A 102 2.11 13.01 20.42
C ARG A 102 0.85 12.55 21.16
N ASP A 103 -0.28 13.23 20.96
CA ASP A 103 -1.59 12.94 21.58
C ASP A 103 -2.45 12.03 20.68
N LEU A 104 -1.89 11.54 19.56
CA LEU A 104 -2.54 10.59 18.67
C LEU A 104 -2.56 9.20 19.30
N ASP A 105 -3.73 8.58 19.34
CA ASP A 105 -3.88 7.18 19.75
C ASP A 105 -3.19 6.23 18.75
N THR A 106 -2.45 5.25 19.26
CA THR A 106 -1.87 4.17 18.46
C THR A 106 -2.80 2.95 18.44
N ASP A 107 -4.03 3.17 17.99
CA ASP A 107 -5.15 2.21 18.07
C ASP A 107 -5.24 1.25 16.87
N GLY A 108 -4.43 1.47 15.83
CA GLY A 108 -4.47 0.69 14.60
C GLY A 108 -5.58 1.09 13.63
N SER A 109 -6.28 2.19 13.89
CA SER A 109 -7.34 2.71 13.03
C SER A 109 -6.87 3.95 12.27
N PHE A 110 -6.99 3.90 10.94
CA PHE A 110 -6.71 5.07 10.11
C PHE A 110 -7.95 5.97 10.03
N GLY A 111 -8.30 6.58 11.17
CA GLY A 111 -9.40 7.52 11.29
C GLY A 111 -9.01 8.98 10.98
N PRO A 112 -9.96 9.92 11.16
CA PRO A 112 -9.74 11.34 10.89
C PRO A 112 -8.57 11.96 11.67
N ARG A 113 -8.34 11.57 12.94
CA ARG A 113 -7.19 12.04 13.74
C ARG A 113 -5.86 11.55 13.14
N THR A 114 -5.77 10.27 12.77
CA THR A 114 -4.58 9.71 12.08
C THR A 114 -4.30 10.42 10.76
N GLN A 115 -5.35 10.70 9.98
CA GLN A 115 -5.24 11.46 8.73
C GLN A 115 -4.76 12.90 8.96
N ALA A 116 -5.28 13.58 9.99
CA ALA A 116 -4.88 14.94 10.33
C ALA A 116 -3.44 15.04 10.85
N ALA A 117 -3.01 14.08 11.67
CA ALA A 117 -1.62 13.93 12.08
C ALA A 117 -0.71 13.72 10.86
N LEU A 118 -1.11 12.84 9.93
CA LEU A 118 -0.34 12.60 8.72
C LEU A 118 -0.24 13.85 7.84
N LYS A 119 -1.33 14.60 7.66
CA LYS A 119 -1.29 15.88 6.92
C LYS A 119 -0.33 16.88 7.55
N ALA A 120 -0.26 16.95 8.88
CA ALA A 120 0.73 17.79 9.56
C ALA A 120 2.16 17.33 9.29
N VAL A 121 2.42 16.02 9.36
CA VAL A 121 3.72 15.43 9.01
C VAL A 121 4.08 15.75 7.55
N GLN A 122 3.17 15.51 6.60
CA GLN A 122 3.38 15.77 5.17
C GLN A 122 3.74 17.23 4.91
N LYS A 123 3.00 18.16 5.53
CA LYS A 123 3.30 19.59 5.45
C LYS A 123 4.70 19.90 5.99
N ASN A 124 5.06 19.33 7.14
CA ASN A 124 6.35 19.56 7.78
C ASN A 124 7.54 19.02 6.97
N ILE A 125 7.37 17.88 6.27
CA ILE A 125 8.44 17.26 5.48
C ILE A 125 8.44 17.68 4.00
N GLY A 126 7.56 18.61 3.60
CA GLY A 126 7.45 19.05 2.19
C GLY A 126 6.97 17.95 1.25
N ALA A 127 6.12 17.05 1.73
CA ALA A 127 5.40 16.07 0.92
C ALA A 127 4.06 16.63 0.42
N THR A 128 3.44 15.94 -0.54
CA THR A 128 2.05 16.22 -0.94
C THR A 128 1.14 16.01 0.27
N VAL A 129 0.30 17.00 0.59
CA VAL A 129 -0.58 16.99 1.78
C VAL A 129 -1.95 16.38 1.44
N ASP A 130 -1.95 15.10 1.09
CA ASP A 130 -3.16 14.35 0.71
C ASP A 130 -3.77 13.54 1.88
N GLY A 131 -3.07 13.43 3.01
CA GLY A 131 -3.48 12.63 4.16
C GLY A 131 -3.42 11.12 3.91
N SER A 132 -2.71 10.67 2.89
CA SER A 132 -2.42 9.26 2.62
C SER A 132 -0.92 8.99 2.65
N TYR A 133 -0.53 7.88 3.23
CA TYR A 133 0.84 7.41 3.14
C TYR A 133 1.05 6.75 1.78
N GLY A 134 2.15 7.11 1.12
CA GLY A 134 2.59 6.54 -0.15
C GLY A 134 4.05 6.93 -0.43
N PRO A 135 4.56 6.67 -1.64
CA PRO A 135 5.96 6.90 -1.98
C PRO A 135 6.47 8.31 -1.69
N ASN A 136 5.63 9.33 -1.96
CA ASN A 136 5.99 10.73 -1.75
C ASN A 136 6.25 11.05 -0.26
N THR A 137 5.34 10.59 0.61
CA THR A 137 5.45 10.67 2.08
C THR A 137 6.65 9.87 2.56
N ARG A 138 6.75 8.58 2.18
CA ARG A 138 7.83 7.67 2.58
C ARG A 138 9.20 8.28 2.35
N ASP A 139 9.45 8.79 1.15
CA ASP A 139 10.77 9.26 0.75
C ASP A 139 11.29 10.45 1.57
N ARG A 140 10.41 11.14 2.29
CA ARG A 140 10.72 12.33 3.08
C ARG A 140 10.55 12.11 4.58
N MET A 141 9.90 11.02 4.97
CA MET A 141 9.55 10.75 6.36
C MET A 141 10.72 10.10 7.10
N LYS A 142 10.76 10.33 8.41
CA LYS A 142 11.61 9.64 9.38
C LYS A 142 10.86 8.44 9.94
N PHE A 143 11.59 7.36 10.16
CA PHE A 143 11.09 6.12 10.71
C PHE A 143 11.83 5.75 11.99
N ILE A 144 11.15 5.03 12.87
CA ILE A 144 11.76 4.46 14.06
C ILE A 144 12.75 3.35 13.67
N ASP A 145 13.83 3.19 14.44
CA ASP A 145 14.68 2.01 14.33
C ASP A 145 13.97 0.75 14.83
N ASP A 146 14.59 -0.41 14.54
CA ASP A 146 14.13 -1.73 15.00
C ASP A 146 14.00 -1.82 16.54
N ARG A 147 14.66 -0.91 17.27
CA ARG A 147 14.65 -0.84 18.74
C ARG A 147 13.81 0.31 19.29
N ASN A 148 13.10 1.07 18.45
CA ASN A 148 12.26 2.21 18.84
C ASN A 148 12.98 3.29 19.70
N ARG A 149 14.26 3.50 19.48
CA ARG A 149 15.12 4.46 20.18
C ARG A 149 15.20 5.79 19.46
N TYR A 150 15.42 5.76 18.15
CA TYR A 150 15.74 6.94 17.35
C TYR A 150 14.91 7.01 16.06
N CYS A 151 14.92 8.19 15.45
CA CYS A 151 14.22 8.47 14.21
C CYS A 151 15.22 8.80 13.10
N TYR A 152 15.22 8.03 12.03
CA TYR A 152 16.12 8.19 10.90
C TYR A 152 15.33 8.50 9.63
N ALA A 153 15.86 9.39 8.79
CA ALA A 153 15.27 9.65 7.48
C ALA A 153 15.28 8.38 6.62
N TYR A 154 14.31 8.26 5.72
CA TYR A 154 14.23 7.12 4.80
C TYR A 154 15.40 7.06 3.80
N ARG A 155 15.93 8.22 3.41
CA ARG A 155 17.07 8.38 2.50
C ARG A 155 18.26 8.98 3.24
#